data_AF-A0A2P5X3A2-F1
#
_entry.id   AF-A0A2P5X3A2-F1
#
_cell.length_a   1.000
_cell.length_b   1.000
_cell.length_c   1.000
_cell.angle_alpha   90.00
_cell.angle_beta   90.00
_cell.angle_gamma   90.00
#
_symmetry.space_group_name_H-M   'P 1'
#
loop_
_entity.id
_entity.type
_entity.pdbx_description
1 polymer ?
#
loop_
_entity_poly.entity_id
_entity_poly.type
_entity_poly.pdbx_seq_one_letter_code
_entity_poly.pdbx_strand_id
1 'polypeptide(L)'
;MFQELVDLEVFQEAKKVVDALKNQEVGPALAWCAENKSRLKKSKSKFEFQLRLQEFIELVRAENYMRAILYARRYLAPWGATHLKELQLVMTTLAFRSNTECTKYKVLFEPKQWDFLVDQFKQEFYKLHGMTLEPLLNIYLQAGLSALKTPYCFEDDCTKEDPLSQENFRKLAMPLPYSKQHHSKLVCYITKELMDTENPPQVLPNGYVYSSKALKEMAEKNNGKITCPRTGLVCNYSDLVKAYIS
;
A
#
# COMPACT_ATOMS: atom_id res chain seq x y z
N MET A 1 29.15 -14.08 -6.89
CA MET A 1 27.83 -14.70 -6.69
C MET A 1 26.73 -13.69 -6.37
N PHE A 2 26.92 -12.69 -5.50
CA PHE A 2 25.88 -11.67 -5.24
C PHE A 2 25.75 -10.57 -6.31
N GLN A 3 26.80 -10.27 -7.06
CA GLN A 3 26.77 -9.23 -8.11
C GLN A 3 25.89 -9.59 -9.32
N GLU A 4 25.66 -10.88 -9.59
CA GLU A 4 24.78 -11.33 -10.68
C GLU A 4 23.29 -11.33 -10.30
N LEU A 5 22.98 -11.11 -9.02
CA LEU A 5 21.61 -11.11 -8.48
C LEU A 5 21.06 -9.70 -8.24
N VAL A 6 21.88 -8.66 -8.48
CA VAL A 6 21.53 -7.26 -8.24
C VAL A 6 21.87 -6.46 -9.49
N ASP A 7 20.87 -5.80 -10.09
CA ASP A 7 21.04 -4.90 -11.24
C ASP A 7 21.77 -3.60 -10.84
N LEU A 8 22.99 -3.73 -10.31
CA LEU A 8 23.77 -2.62 -9.75
C LEU A 8 24.00 -1.50 -10.76
N GLU A 9 24.23 -1.84 -12.02
CA GLU A 9 24.45 -0.87 -13.10
C GLU A 9 23.21 0.00 -13.33
N VAL A 10 22.02 -0.60 -13.30
CA VAL A 10 20.73 0.08 -13.47
C VAL A 10 20.49 1.07 -12.34
N PHE A 11 20.79 0.69 -11.10
CA PHE A 11 20.68 1.60 -9.96
C PHE A 11 21.79 2.66 -9.91
N GLN A 12 22.99 2.37 -10.43
CA GLN A 12 24.06 3.36 -10.56
C GLN A 12 23.70 4.45 -11.57
N GLU A 13 23.11 4.07 -12.71
CA GLU A 13 22.59 5.02 -13.69
C GLU A 13 21.49 5.90 -13.09
N ALA A 14 20.52 5.29 -12.39
CA ALA A 14 19.47 6.02 -11.69
C ALA A 14 20.04 7.02 -10.67
N LYS A 15 21.03 6.58 -9.89
CA LYS A 15 21.71 7.43 -8.92
C LYS A 15 22.39 8.63 -9.59
N LYS A 16 23.11 8.40 -10.70
CA LYS A 16 23.74 9.47 -11.48
C LYS A 16 22.73 10.53 -11.94
N VAL A 17 21.56 10.11 -12.41
CA VAL A 17 20.50 11.03 -12.82
C VAL A 17 19.92 11.78 -11.62
N VAL A 18 19.64 11.10 -10.51
CA VAL A 18 19.11 11.71 -9.28
C VAL A 18 20.09 12.74 -8.70
N ASP A 19 21.37 12.40 -8.63
CA ASP A 19 22.40 13.30 -8.10
C ASP A 19 22.57 14.53 -9.00
N ALA A 20 22.50 14.36 -10.33
CA ALA A 20 22.53 15.48 -11.27
C ALA A 20 21.30 16.41 -11.11
N LEU A 21 20.10 15.86 -10.98
CA LEU A 21 18.89 16.65 -10.74
C LEU A 21 18.94 17.41 -9.41
N LYS A 22 19.50 16.81 -8.35
CA LYS A 22 19.74 17.51 -7.08
C LYS A 22 20.75 18.65 -7.21
N ASN A 23 21.71 18.52 -8.10
CA ASN A 23 22.68 19.56 -8.45
C ASN A 23 22.14 20.56 -9.49
N GLN A 24 20.84 20.51 -9.81
CA GLN A 24 20.17 21.41 -10.77
C GLN A 24 20.67 21.23 -12.22
N GLU A 25 21.09 20.03 -12.58
CA GLU A 25 21.54 19.66 -13.92
C GLU A 25 20.53 18.72 -14.60
N VAL A 26 19.91 19.18 -15.70
CA VAL A 26 18.98 18.36 -16.48
C VAL A 26 19.66 17.44 -17.49
N GLY A 27 20.95 17.66 -17.79
CA GLY A 27 21.66 16.97 -18.88
C GLY A 27 21.59 15.44 -18.80
N PRO A 28 21.99 14.82 -17.69
CA PRO A 28 21.91 13.37 -17.49
C PRO A 28 20.47 12.83 -17.57
N ALA A 29 19.49 13.57 -17.04
CA ALA A 29 18.09 13.17 -17.10
C ALA A 29 17.53 13.20 -18.54
N LEU A 30 17.94 14.19 -19.34
CA LEU A 30 17.56 14.29 -20.74
C LEU A 30 18.24 13.22 -21.61
N ALA A 31 19.49 12.85 -21.31
CA ALA A 31 20.16 11.72 -21.95
C ALA A 31 19.40 10.42 -21.68
N TRP A 32 19.03 10.18 -20.41
CA TRP A 32 18.20 9.04 -20.03
C TRP A 32 16.85 9.01 -20.76
N CYS A 33 16.21 10.17 -20.92
CA CYS A 33 14.97 10.29 -21.70
C CYS A 33 15.18 9.90 -23.18
N ALA A 34 16.30 10.28 -23.77
CA ALA A 34 16.62 9.97 -25.16
C ALA A 34 16.85 8.46 -25.37
N GLU A 35 17.57 7.82 -24.47
CA GLU A 35 17.85 6.38 -24.48
C GLU A 35 16.56 5.56 -24.30
N ASN A 36 15.64 6.05 -23.46
CA ASN A 36 14.39 5.36 -23.12
C ASN A 36 13.15 5.86 -23.90
N LYS A 37 13.35 6.66 -24.95
CA LYS A 37 12.31 7.40 -25.68
C LYS A 37 11.14 6.54 -26.15
N SER A 38 11.40 5.35 -26.67
CA SER A 38 10.36 4.44 -27.19
C SER A 38 9.42 3.95 -26.09
N ARG A 39 9.97 3.67 -24.90
CA ARG A 39 9.23 3.20 -23.71
C ARG A 39 8.45 4.35 -23.08
N LEU A 40 9.08 5.52 -22.94
CA LEU A 40 8.43 6.73 -22.41
C LEU A 40 7.28 7.20 -23.31
N LYS A 41 7.40 7.06 -24.63
CA LYS A 41 6.30 7.38 -25.56
C LYS A 41 5.12 6.43 -25.41
N LYS A 42 5.37 5.13 -25.18
CA LYS A 42 4.32 4.14 -24.88
C LYS A 42 3.60 4.44 -23.56
N SER A 43 4.34 4.86 -22.54
CA SER A 43 3.77 5.23 -21.23
C SER A 43 3.11 6.61 -21.21
N LYS A 44 3.18 7.38 -22.31
CA LYS A 44 2.75 8.77 -22.43
C LYS A 44 3.35 9.67 -21.34
N SER A 45 4.62 9.41 -20.98
CA SER A 45 5.31 10.19 -19.94
C SER A 45 5.44 11.66 -20.33
N LYS A 46 5.27 12.55 -19.35
CA LYS A 46 5.50 14.00 -19.48
C LYS A 46 6.87 14.42 -18.94
N PHE A 47 7.71 13.46 -18.53
CA PHE A 47 8.95 13.75 -17.82
C PHE A 47 9.95 14.58 -18.66
N GLU A 48 10.18 14.19 -19.92
CA GLU A 48 11.04 14.97 -20.83
C GLU A 48 10.55 16.42 -20.96
N PHE A 49 9.23 16.62 -21.09
CA PHE A 49 8.64 17.94 -21.19
C PHE A 49 8.89 18.78 -19.94
N GLN A 50 8.72 18.20 -18.74
CA GLN A 50 8.98 18.89 -17.47
C GLN A 50 10.45 19.28 -17.30
N LEU A 51 11.38 18.41 -17.71
CA LEU A 51 12.82 18.75 -17.70
C LEU A 51 13.14 19.94 -18.62
N ARG A 52 12.55 19.94 -19.83
CA ARG A 52 12.73 21.04 -20.80
C ARG A 52 12.14 22.36 -20.29
N LEU A 53 11.03 22.31 -19.56
CA LEU A 53 10.47 23.49 -18.89
C LEU A 53 11.41 24.01 -17.80
N GLN A 54 11.94 23.12 -16.95
CA GLN A 54 12.86 23.52 -15.89
C GLN A 54 14.14 24.15 -16.46
N GLU A 55 14.73 23.56 -17.50
CA GLU A 55 15.91 24.14 -18.17
C GLU A 55 15.62 25.54 -18.72
N PHE A 56 14.43 25.75 -19.31
CA PHE A 56 14.01 27.08 -19.73
C PHE A 56 13.91 28.06 -18.54
N ILE A 57 13.31 27.65 -17.43
CA ILE A 57 13.17 28.49 -16.22
C ILE A 57 14.57 28.88 -15.68
N GLU A 58 15.53 27.96 -15.68
CA GLU A 58 16.91 28.25 -15.27
C GLU A 58 17.61 29.22 -16.24
N LEU A 59 17.37 29.13 -17.56
CA LEU A 59 17.88 30.11 -18.52
C LEU A 59 17.30 31.51 -18.27
N VAL A 60 16.02 31.59 -17.88
CA VAL A 60 15.36 32.85 -17.49
C VAL A 60 15.93 33.37 -16.18
N ARG A 61 16.17 32.50 -15.18
CA ARG A 61 16.79 32.86 -13.90
C ARG A 61 18.21 33.42 -14.09
N ALA A 62 18.96 32.88 -15.05
CA ALA A 62 20.30 33.36 -15.43
C ALA A 62 20.28 34.63 -16.31
N GLU A 63 19.11 35.25 -16.50
CA GLU A 63 18.90 36.44 -17.33
C GLU A 63 19.33 36.29 -18.81
N ASN A 64 19.44 35.05 -19.30
CA ASN A 64 19.86 34.76 -20.66
C ASN A 64 18.65 34.62 -21.61
N TYR A 65 17.86 35.69 -21.71
CA TYR A 65 16.56 35.70 -22.39
C TYR A 65 16.64 35.29 -23.87
N MET A 66 17.69 35.72 -24.58
CA MET A 66 17.89 35.37 -25.98
C MET A 66 18.08 33.86 -26.17
N ARG A 67 18.89 33.22 -25.31
CA ARG A 67 19.04 31.75 -25.33
C ARG A 67 17.76 31.05 -24.90
N ALA A 68 17.05 31.55 -23.89
CA ALA A 68 15.77 30.99 -23.44
C ALA A 68 14.72 30.97 -24.57
N ILE A 69 14.59 32.07 -25.32
CA ILE A 69 13.64 32.18 -26.45
C ILE A 69 14.02 31.21 -27.58
N LEU A 70 15.30 31.14 -27.95
CA LEU A 70 15.79 30.19 -28.96
C LEU A 70 15.55 28.73 -28.52
N TYR A 71 15.82 28.45 -27.25
CA TYR A 71 15.59 27.14 -26.64
C TYR A 71 14.10 26.76 -26.69
N ALA A 72 13.21 27.66 -26.29
CA ALA A 72 11.76 27.43 -26.32
C ALA A 72 11.26 27.16 -27.74
N ARG A 73 11.73 27.91 -28.74
CA ARG A 73 11.36 27.66 -30.15
C ARG A 73 11.83 26.30 -30.64
N ARG A 74 13.02 25.86 -30.23
CA ARG A 74 13.61 24.59 -30.68
C ARG A 74 12.99 23.39 -30.00
N TYR A 75 12.89 23.41 -28.68
CA TYR A 75 12.50 22.25 -27.89
C TYR A 75 11.05 22.33 -27.44
N LEU A 76 10.54 23.50 -27.04
CA LEU A 76 9.20 23.61 -26.47
C LEU A 76 8.06 23.74 -27.49
N ALA A 77 8.34 24.25 -28.69
CA ALA A 77 7.32 24.47 -29.74
C ALA A 77 6.54 23.19 -30.16
N PRO A 78 7.17 22.00 -30.29
CA PRO A 78 6.43 20.77 -30.62
C PRO A 78 5.34 20.39 -29.61
N TRP A 79 5.49 20.80 -28.34
CA TRP A 79 4.49 20.54 -27.29
C TRP A 79 3.39 21.60 -27.21
N GLY A 80 3.44 22.63 -28.07
CA GLY A 80 2.46 23.70 -28.13
C GLY A 80 1.03 23.21 -28.37
N ALA A 81 0.84 22.14 -29.15
CA ALA A 81 -0.48 21.59 -29.44
C ALA A 81 -1.12 20.88 -28.23
N THR A 82 -0.32 20.29 -27.33
CA THR A 82 -0.81 19.46 -26.23
C THR A 82 -0.71 20.11 -24.85
N HIS A 83 0.26 21.00 -24.65
CA HIS A 83 0.59 21.59 -23.34
C HIS A 83 0.61 23.13 -23.34
N LEU A 84 -0.20 23.77 -24.20
CA LEU A 84 -0.18 25.22 -24.39
C LEU A 84 -0.30 26.03 -23.08
N LYS A 85 -1.17 25.60 -22.15
CA LYS A 85 -1.39 26.31 -20.88
C LYS A 85 -0.15 26.32 -19.99
N GLU A 86 0.55 25.19 -19.89
CA GLU A 86 1.78 25.05 -19.12
C GLU A 86 2.90 25.87 -19.77
N LEU A 87 2.98 25.85 -21.10
CA LEU A 87 3.92 26.68 -21.86
C LEU A 87 3.67 28.17 -21.67
N GLN A 88 2.41 28.62 -21.75
CA GLN A 88 2.06 30.02 -21.50
C GLN A 88 2.47 30.45 -20.09
N LEU A 89 2.19 29.63 -19.09
CA LEU A 89 2.60 29.87 -17.71
C LEU A 89 4.12 30.02 -17.58
N VAL A 90 4.89 29.10 -18.16
CA VAL A 90 6.35 29.19 -18.11
C VAL A 90 6.88 30.36 -18.94
N MET A 91 6.29 30.67 -20.09
CA MET A 91 6.67 31.84 -20.90
C MET A 91 6.40 33.17 -20.18
N THR A 92 5.41 33.23 -19.28
CA THR A 92 5.19 34.45 -18.47
C THR A 92 6.34 34.75 -17.51
N THR A 93 7.21 33.78 -17.21
CA THR A 93 8.42 34.01 -16.40
C THR A 93 9.42 34.96 -17.09
N LEU A 94 9.30 35.16 -18.40
CA LEU A 94 10.05 36.20 -19.12
C LEU A 94 9.66 37.62 -18.70
N ALA A 95 8.40 37.81 -18.26
CA ALA A 95 7.89 39.08 -17.75
C ALA A 95 8.00 39.14 -16.21
N PHE A 96 7.66 38.04 -15.52
CA PHE A 96 7.75 37.90 -14.07
C PHE A 96 9.03 37.14 -13.70
N ARG A 97 10.11 37.89 -13.41
CA ARG A 97 11.43 37.36 -13.09
C ARG A 97 11.46 36.57 -11.77
N SER A 98 12.62 35.99 -11.47
CA SER A 98 12.87 35.21 -10.26
C SER A 98 12.63 35.97 -8.94
N ASN A 99 12.66 37.31 -8.95
CA ASN A 99 12.37 38.17 -7.80
C ASN A 99 10.88 38.57 -7.69
N THR A 100 9.97 37.89 -8.39
CA THR A 100 8.55 38.24 -8.37
C THR A 100 7.90 37.99 -7.01
N GLU A 101 7.11 38.95 -6.54
CA GLU A 101 6.23 38.80 -5.36
C GLU A 101 4.93 38.05 -5.70
N CYS A 102 4.66 37.77 -6.98
CA CYS A 102 3.49 37.03 -7.38
C CYS A 102 3.67 35.54 -7.06
N THR A 103 2.94 35.06 -6.04
CA THR A 103 2.99 33.67 -5.56
C THR A 103 2.83 32.64 -6.67
N LYS A 104 1.97 32.91 -7.66
CA LYS A 104 1.69 32.02 -8.80
C LYS A 104 2.94 31.69 -9.62
N TYR A 105 3.83 32.66 -9.81
CA TYR A 105 5.04 32.49 -10.63
C TYR A 105 6.28 32.23 -9.77
N LYS A 106 6.29 32.70 -8.52
CA LYS A 106 7.37 32.45 -7.55
C LYS A 106 7.62 30.95 -7.33
N VAL A 107 6.55 30.16 -7.24
CA VAL A 107 6.61 28.70 -7.06
C VAL A 107 7.39 28.00 -8.17
N LEU A 108 7.39 28.54 -9.40
CA LEU A 108 8.14 27.97 -10.53
C LEU A 108 9.66 28.09 -10.35
N PHE A 109 10.11 29.05 -9.55
CA PHE A 109 11.51 29.28 -9.23
C PHE A 109 11.93 28.68 -7.88
N GLU A 110 11.07 27.91 -7.21
CA GLU A 110 11.45 27.28 -5.94
C GLU A 110 12.36 26.06 -6.16
N PRO A 111 13.33 25.80 -5.27
CA PRO A 111 14.18 24.62 -5.35
C PRO A 111 13.38 23.31 -5.26
N LYS A 112 12.19 23.34 -4.63
CA LYS A 112 11.26 22.19 -4.54
C LYS A 112 10.84 21.64 -5.91
N GLN A 113 10.94 22.42 -6.99
CA GLN A 113 10.67 21.92 -8.34
C GLN A 113 11.66 20.81 -8.73
N TRP A 114 12.91 20.90 -8.27
CA TRP A 114 13.91 19.86 -8.49
C TRP A 114 13.61 18.58 -7.69
N ASP A 115 13.13 18.70 -6.45
CA ASP A 115 12.67 17.54 -5.68
C ASP A 115 11.52 16.82 -6.39
N PHE A 116 10.58 17.58 -6.95
CA PHE A 116 9.48 17.02 -7.75
C PHE A 116 10.00 16.30 -9.00
N LEU A 117 10.97 16.86 -9.72
CA LEU A 117 11.59 16.21 -10.88
C LEU A 117 12.33 14.92 -10.49
N VAL A 118 13.01 14.91 -9.35
CA VAL A 118 13.65 13.71 -8.81
C VAL A 118 12.61 12.62 -8.52
N ASP A 119 11.48 12.97 -7.92
CA ASP A 119 10.44 11.99 -7.61
C ASP A 119 9.69 11.51 -8.87
N GLN A 120 9.44 12.40 -9.84
CA GLN A 120 8.94 12.00 -11.15
C GLN A 120 9.89 11.07 -11.87
N PHE A 121 11.20 11.34 -11.82
CA PHE A 121 12.22 10.45 -12.38
C PHE A 121 12.15 9.06 -11.74
N LYS A 122 12.14 8.96 -10.41
CA LYS A 122 12.03 7.67 -9.71
C LYS A 122 10.78 6.90 -10.12
N GLN A 123 9.63 7.57 -10.23
CA GLN A 123 8.38 6.96 -10.65
C GLN A 123 8.48 6.38 -12.08
N GLU A 124 9.00 7.17 -13.03
CA GLU A 124 9.16 6.72 -14.41
C GLU A 124 10.22 5.61 -14.51
N PHE A 125 11.32 5.71 -13.76
CA PHE A 125 12.38 4.72 -13.71
C PHE A 125 11.86 3.37 -13.20
N TYR A 126 11.13 3.35 -12.08
CA TYR A 126 10.55 2.12 -11.54
C TYR A 126 9.50 1.55 -12.49
N LYS A 127 8.61 2.39 -13.02
CA LYS A 127 7.60 1.97 -14.01
C LYS A 127 8.24 1.36 -15.26
N LEU A 128 9.33 1.96 -15.73
CA LEU A 128 10.07 1.48 -16.90
C LEU A 128 10.66 0.10 -16.62
N HIS A 129 11.27 -0.11 -15.46
CA HIS A 129 11.88 -1.38 -15.08
C HIS A 129 10.90 -2.40 -14.47
N GLY A 130 9.60 -2.09 -14.39
CA GLY A 130 8.60 -2.97 -13.79
C GLY A 130 8.76 -3.13 -12.27
N MET A 131 9.46 -2.20 -11.62
CA MET A 131 9.66 -2.17 -10.17
C MET A 131 8.53 -1.43 -9.46
N THR A 132 8.33 -1.76 -8.19
CA THR A 132 7.43 -1.03 -7.29
C THR A 132 8.17 0.14 -6.63
N LEU A 133 7.46 1.24 -6.36
CA LEU A 133 7.98 2.37 -5.59
C LEU A 133 8.36 1.97 -4.16
N GLU A 134 7.59 1.04 -3.59
CA GLU A 134 7.90 0.44 -2.30
C GLU A 134 8.77 -0.81 -2.48
N PRO A 135 9.73 -1.08 -1.58
CA PRO A 135 10.49 -2.32 -1.60
C PRO A 135 9.55 -3.52 -1.52
N LEU A 136 9.76 -4.52 -2.39
CA LEU A 136 8.94 -5.75 -2.40
C LEU A 136 8.92 -6.45 -1.03
N LEU A 137 10.03 -6.40 -0.29
CA LEU A 137 10.10 -6.92 1.08
C LEU A 137 9.04 -6.28 1.99
N ASN A 138 8.81 -4.97 1.86
CA ASN A 138 7.79 -4.26 2.63
C ASN A 138 6.39 -4.78 2.28
N ILE A 139 6.11 -4.94 0.99
CA ILE A 139 4.82 -5.43 0.49
C ILE A 139 4.55 -6.85 0.99
N TYR A 140 5.53 -7.75 0.88
CA TYR A 140 5.38 -9.14 1.36
C TYR A 140 5.25 -9.21 2.88
N LEU A 141 6.02 -8.40 3.60
CA LEU A 141 5.93 -8.33 5.05
C LEU A 141 4.56 -7.81 5.49
N GLN A 142 4.06 -6.73 4.90
CA GLN A 142 2.71 -6.23 5.15
C GLN A 142 1.65 -7.27 4.82
N ALA A 143 1.76 -7.96 3.69
CA ALA A 143 0.83 -9.04 3.33
C ALA A 143 0.80 -10.15 4.41
N GLY A 144 1.97 -10.60 4.87
CA GLY A 144 2.08 -11.58 5.95
C GLY A 144 1.49 -11.07 7.28
N LEU A 145 1.85 -9.83 7.67
CA LEU A 145 1.33 -9.20 8.88
C LEU A 145 -0.19 -9.02 8.84
N SER A 146 -0.78 -8.74 7.67
CA SER A 146 -2.24 -8.62 7.53
C SER A 146 -2.98 -9.93 7.83
N ALA A 147 -2.38 -11.08 7.52
CA ALA A 147 -2.95 -12.39 7.83
C ALA A 147 -2.88 -12.72 9.33
N LEU A 148 -1.90 -12.15 10.04
CA LEU A 148 -1.67 -12.37 11.46
C LEU A 148 -2.31 -11.30 12.36
N LYS A 149 -2.64 -10.14 11.81
CA LYS A 149 -3.15 -9.00 12.59
C LYS A 149 -4.50 -9.31 13.22
N THR A 150 -4.52 -9.45 14.54
CA THR A 150 -5.74 -9.58 15.35
C THR A 150 -5.93 -8.34 16.22
N PRO A 151 -7.16 -8.10 16.74
CA PRO A 151 -7.38 -7.05 17.74
C PRO A 151 -6.52 -7.20 18.99
N TYR A 152 -6.14 -8.43 19.36
CA TYR A 152 -5.36 -8.75 20.57
C TYR A 152 -3.85 -8.51 20.42
N CYS A 153 -3.35 -8.33 19.19
CA CYS A 153 -1.92 -8.12 18.91
C CYS A 153 -1.37 -6.79 19.48
N PHE A 154 -2.23 -5.91 19.99
CA PHE A 154 -1.85 -4.63 20.57
C PHE A 154 -1.99 -4.60 22.10
N GLU A 155 -2.39 -5.71 22.72
CA GLU A 155 -2.48 -5.84 24.18
C GLU A 155 -1.13 -6.26 24.78
N ASP A 156 -0.89 -5.89 26.05
CA ASP A 156 0.39 -6.11 26.74
C ASP A 156 0.71 -7.61 26.99
N ASP A 157 -0.30 -8.49 26.94
CA ASP A 157 -0.18 -9.95 27.14
C ASP A 157 0.06 -10.74 25.84
N CYS A 158 0.44 -10.06 24.75
CA CYS A 158 0.76 -10.72 23.49
C CYS A 158 1.94 -11.69 23.63
N THR A 159 1.77 -12.94 23.15
CA THR A 159 2.82 -13.96 23.21
C THR A 159 4.07 -13.54 22.44
N LYS A 160 5.26 -13.81 22.97
CA LYS A 160 6.55 -13.50 22.31
C LYS A 160 6.74 -14.15 20.94
N GLU A 161 5.96 -15.19 20.63
CA GLU A 161 5.91 -15.88 19.34
C GLU A 161 5.14 -15.10 18.26
N ASP A 162 4.31 -14.10 18.65
CA ASP A 162 3.59 -13.25 17.71
C ASP A 162 4.55 -12.19 17.13
N PRO A 163 4.76 -12.12 15.81
CA PRO A 163 5.54 -11.07 15.19
C PRO A 163 5.05 -9.66 15.57
N LEU A 164 3.75 -9.48 15.78
CA LEU A 164 3.16 -8.20 16.18
C LEU A 164 3.42 -7.82 17.65
N SER A 165 4.10 -8.67 18.42
CA SER A 165 4.69 -8.24 19.70
C SER A 165 5.80 -7.21 19.50
N GLN A 166 6.45 -7.19 18.32
CA GLN A 166 7.52 -6.24 18.01
C GLN A 166 6.97 -4.89 17.51
N GLU A 167 7.52 -3.79 18.05
CA GLU A 167 7.09 -2.43 17.72
C GLU A 167 7.22 -2.10 16.22
N ASN A 168 8.31 -2.54 15.58
CA ASN A 168 8.55 -2.28 14.16
C ASN A 168 7.48 -2.93 13.26
N PHE A 169 7.09 -4.16 13.58
CA PHE A 169 6.03 -4.86 12.86
C PHE A 169 4.64 -4.28 13.17
N ARG A 170 4.40 -3.77 14.38
CA ARG A 170 3.17 -3.03 14.69
C ARG A 170 3.02 -1.75 13.88
N LYS A 171 4.10 -0.96 13.74
CA LYS A 171 4.10 0.25 12.90
C LYS A 171 3.76 -0.07 11.45
N LEU A 172 4.35 -1.13 10.90
CA LEU A 172 4.07 -1.59 9.55
C LEU A 172 2.65 -2.15 9.38
N ALA A 173 2.12 -2.80 10.42
CA ALA A 173 0.79 -3.40 10.40
C ALA A 173 -0.34 -2.42 10.74
N MET A 174 -0.04 -1.23 11.26
CA MET A 174 -1.04 -0.25 11.70
C MET A 174 -2.11 0.08 10.63
N PRO A 175 -1.77 0.39 9.37
CA PRO A 175 -2.77 0.68 8.34
C PRO A 175 -3.47 -0.56 7.76
N LEU A 176 -3.03 -1.77 8.11
CA LEU A 176 -3.54 -3.01 7.52
C LEU A 176 -4.90 -3.44 8.11
N PRO A 177 -5.74 -4.17 7.36
CA PRO A 177 -6.96 -4.74 7.90
C PRO A 177 -6.66 -5.82 8.95
N TYR A 178 -7.61 -6.06 9.86
CA TYR A 178 -7.56 -7.21 10.75
C TYR A 178 -7.88 -8.49 9.98
N SER A 179 -7.19 -9.57 10.34
CA SER A 179 -7.46 -10.91 9.85
C SER A 179 -8.84 -11.37 10.31
N LYS A 180 -9.64 -11.88 9.38
CA LYS A 180 -10.96 -12.45 9.68
C LYS A 180 -10.75 -13.84 10.30
N GLN A 181 -10.76 -13.91 11.62
CA GLN A 181 -10.68 -15.19 12.31
C GLN A 181 -12.07 -15.59 12.84
N HIS A 182 -12.57 -16.74 12.39
CA HIS A 182 -13.76 -17.39 12.95
C HIS A 182 -13.33 -18.21 14.17
N HIS A 183 -13.28 -17.59 15.35
CA HIS A 183 -12.55 -18.18 16.49
C HIS A 183 -13.34 -18.97 17.52
N SER A 184 -14.67 -18.99 17.47
CA SER A 184 -15.43 -19.69 18.49
C SER A 184 -15.89 -21.05 17.97
N LYS A 185 -15.08 -22.09 18.26
CA LYS A 185 -15.47 -23.49 18.12
C LYS A 185 -16.06 -23.97 19.45
N LEU A 186 -17.34 -24.35 19.46
CA LEU A 186 -17.94 -24.97 20.64
C LEU A 186 -17.53 -26.43 20.74
N VAL A 187 -17.17 -26.87 21.95
CA VAL A 187 -16.85 -28.27 22.25
C VAL A 187 -17.82 -28.77 23.30
N CYS A 188 -18.40 -29.95 23.07
CA CYS A 188 -19.39 -30.51 23.97
C CYS A 188 -18.76 -30.89 25.32
N TYR A 189 -19.42 -30.53 26.41
CA TYR A 189 -18.99 -30.90 27.75
C TYR A 189 -18.96 -32.42 27.99
N ILE A 190 -19.88 -33.18 27.37
CA ILE A 190 -20.05 -34.62 27.57
C ILE A 190 -19.14 -35.42 26.64
N THR A 191 -19.31 -35.27 25.33
CA THR A 191 -18.59 -36.08 24.32
C THR A 191 -17.18 -35.56 24.02
N LYS A 192 -16.86 -34.34 24.44
CA LYS A 192 -15.62 -33.61 24.06
C LYS A 192 -15.45 -33.44 22.54
N GLU A 193 -16.49 -33.70 21.77
CA GLU A 193 -16.51 -33.48 20.31
C GLU A 193 -16.85 -32.03 19.97
N LEU A 194 -16.40 -31.61 18.79
CA LEU A 194 -16.77 -30.33 18.19
C LEU A 194 -18.29 -30.27 17.94
N MET A 195 -18.85 -29.08 18.18
CA MET A 195 -20.24 -28.77 17.92
C MET A 195 -20.30 -27.89 16.67
N ASP A 196 -20.77 -28.48 15.57
CA ASP A 196 -20.78 -27.90 14.23
C ASP A 196 -22.15 -28.10 13.54
N THR A 197 -22.20 -28.00 12.21
CA THR A 197 -23.45 -28.20 11.44
C THR A 197 -24.01 -29.62 11.56
N GLU A 198 -23.15 -30.63 11.67
CA GLU A 198 -23.54 -32.04 11.80
C GLU A 198 -23.84 -32.42 13.25
N ASN A 199 -23.19 -31.76 14.21
CA ASN A 199 -23.38 -31.95 15.64
C ASN A 199 -23.77 -30.65 16.37
N PRO A 200 -24.96 -30.08 16.08
CA PRO A 200 -25.29 -28.73 16.50
C PRO A 200 -25.48 -28.58 18.01
N PRO A 201 -25.26 -27.37 18.56
CA PRO A 201 -25.61 -27.03 19.94
C PRO A 201 -27.13 -27.09 20.18
N GLN A 202 -27.51 -27.76 21.26
CA GLN A 202 -28.85 -27.83 21.80
C GLN A 202 -28.85 -27.32 23.24
N VAL A 203 -29.83 -26.48 23.56
CA VAL A 203 -30.00 -25.79 24.84
C VAL A 203 -31.08 -26.51 25.63
N LEU A 204 -30.77 -26.87 26.87
CA LEU A 204 -31.71 -27.39 27.85
C LEU A 204 -32.54 -26.24 28.46
N PRO A 205 -33.69 -26.52 29.10
CA PRO A 205 -34.52 -25.49 29.76
C PRO A 205 -33.81 -24.68 30.85
N ASN A 206 -32.72 -25.21 31.43
CA ASN A 206 -31.87 -24.51 32.41
C ASN A 206 -30.78 -23.62 31.76
N GLY A 207 -30.76 -23.49 30.43
CA GLY A 207 -29.81 -22.66 29.68
C GLY A 207 -28.45 -23.31 29.38
N TYR A 208 -28.20 -24.55 29.83
CA TYR A 208 -26.95 -25.25 29.48
C TYR A 208 -26.99 -25.85 28.08
N VAL A 209 -25.85 -25.80 27.39
CA VAL A 209 -25.70 -26.20 26.00
C VAL A 209 -24.87 -27.47 25.87
N TYR A 210 -25.37 -28.44 25.13
CA TYR A 210 -24.69 -29.70 24.81
C TYR A 210 -24.88 -30.04 23.32
N SER A 211 -24.13 -31.00 22.81
CA SER A 211 -24.21 -31.39 21.40
C SER A 211 -25.38 -32.33 21.15
N SER A 212 -25.99 -32.25 19.97
CA SER A 212 -27.12 -33.11 19.62
C SER A 212 -26.81 -34.61 19.72
N LYS A 213 -25.60 -35.05 19.33
CA LYS A 213 -25.18 -36.46 19.51
C LYS A 213 -25.22 -36.89 20.99
N ALA A 214 -24.60 -36.10 21.86
CA ALA A 214 -24.57 -36.36 23.30
C ALA A 214 -25.98 -36.48 23.91
N LEU A 215 -26.90 -35.61 23.51
CA LEU A 215 -28.27 -35.60 24.03
C LEU A 215 -29.11 -36.75 23.46
N LYS A 216 -28.92 -37.12 22.19
CA LYS A 216 -29.57 -38.29 21.58
C LYS A 216 -29.14 -39.59 22.24
N GLU A 217 -27.84 -39.81 22.40
CA GLU A 217 -27.32 -41.01 23.08
C GLU A 217 -27.81 -41.10 24.54
N MET A 218 -27.91 -39.96 25.23
CA MET A 218 -28.44 -39.91 26.59
C MET A 218 -29.93 -40.24 26.63
N ALA A 219 -30.72 -39.72 25.69
CA ALA A 219 -32.15 -40.01 25.60
C ALA A 219 -32.42 -41.47 25.24
N GLU A 220 -31.66 -42.07 24.33
CA GLU A 220 -31.77 -43.50 23.96
C GLU A 220 -31.52 -44.42 25.15
N LYS A 221 -30.53 -44.09 25.99
CA LYS A 221 -30.19 -44.89 27.18
C LYS A 221 -31.18 -44.72 28.34
N ASN A 222 -31.88 -43.59 28.41
CA ASN A 222 -32.72 -43.20 29.56
C ASN A 222 -34.22 -43.06 29.19
N ASN A 223 -34.71 -43.87 28.26
CA ASN A 223 -36.12 -43.90 27.83
C ASN A 223 -36.68 -42.50 27.46
N GLY A 224 -35.93 -41.72 26.70
CA GLY A 224 -36.33 -40.40 26.19
C GLY A 224 -36.07 -39.23 27.14
N LYS A 225 -35.53 -39.49 28.35
CA LYS A 225 -35.20 -38.46 29.35
C LYS A 225 -33.73 -38.06 29.29
N ILE A 226 -33.49 -36.76 29.45
CA ILE A 226 -32.16 -36.17 29.47
C ILE A 226 -31.92 -35.59 30.85
N THR A 227 -30.79 -35.91 31.45
CA THR A 227 -30.38 -35.36 32.75
C THR A 227 -29.19 -34.44 32.56
N CYS A 228 -29.34 -33.18 32.93
CA CYS A 228 -28.23 -32.22 32.91
C CYS A 228 -27.15 -32.68 33.91
N PRO A 229 -25.91 -32.98 33.46
CA PRO A 229 -24.85 -33.43 34.36
C PRO A 229 -24.37 -32.36 35.35
N ARG A 230 -24.71 -31.08 35.11
CA ARG A 230 -24.28 -29.95 35.96
C ARG A 230 -25.31 -29.55 37.00
N THR A 231 -26.59 -29.71 36.71
CA THR A 231 -27.68 -29.23 37.59
C THR A 231 -28.63 -30.33 38.04
N GLY A 232 -28.50 -31.55 37.51
CA GLY A 232 -29.42 -32.66 37.78
C GLY A 232 -30.83 -32.48 37.19
N LEU A 233 -31.08 -31.43 36.41
CA LEU A 233 -32.39 -31.19 35.79
C LEU A 233 -32.71 -32.32 34.82
N VAL A 234 -33.90 -32.91 34.95
CA VAL A 234 -34.41 -33.91 34.01
C VAL A 234 -35.45 -33.26 33.10
N CYS A 235 -35.24 -33.35 31.79
CA CYS A 235 -36.20 -32.87 30.78
C CYS A 235 -36.37 -33.91 29.66
N ASN A 236 -37.40 -33.73 28.83
CA ASN A 236 -37.60 -34.59 27.67
C ASN A 236 -36.80 -34.06 26.47
N TYR A 237 -36.54 -34.93 25.50
CA TYR A 237 -35.88 -34.53 24.25
C TYR A 237 -36.68 -33.47 23.46
N SER A 238 -38.01 -33.43 23.62
CA SER A 238 -38.89 -32.40 23.02
C SER A 238 -38.65 -30.99 23.51
N ASP A 239 -38.09 -30.84 24.71
CA ASP A 239 -37.95 -29.55 25.39
C ASP A 239 -36.66 -28.82 25.00
N LEU A 240 -35.86 -29.44 24.13
CA LEU A 240 -34.58 -28.92 23.65
C LEU A 240 -34.77 -27.90 22.54
N VAL A 241 -34.02 -26.79 22.64
CA VAL A 241 -34.00 -25.77 21.59
C VAL A 241 -32.64 -25.77 20.89
N LYS A 242 -32.64 -25.72 19.56
CA LYS A 242 -31.39 -25.60 18.79
C LYS A 242 -30.83 -24.18 18.94
N ALA A 243 -29.57 -24.05 19.34
CA ALA A 243 -28.89 -22.77 19.33
C ALA A 243 -28.29 -22.48 17.95
N TYR A 244 -28.32 -21.22 17.55
CA TYR A 244 -27.64 -20.71 16.36
C TYR A 244 -26.56 -19.73 16.81
N ILE A 245 -25.36 -19.89 16.26
CA ILE A 245 -24.21 -19.03 16.56
C ILE A 245 -23.87 -18.32 15.26
N SER A 246 -23.78 -17.00 15.31
CA SER A 246 -23.36 -16.15 14.19
C SER A 246 -21.94 -15.66 14.37
#